data_AF-A0A317U8B4-F1
#
_entry.id   AF-A0A317U8B4-F1
#
_cell.length_a   1.000
_cell.length_b   1.000
_cell.length_c   1.000
_cell.angle_alpha   90.00
_cell.angle_beta   90.00
_cell.angle_gamma   90.00
#
_symmetry.space_group_name_H-M   'P 1'
#
loop_
_entity.id
_entity.type
_entity.pdbx_description
1 polymer ?
#
loop_
_entity_poly.entity_id
_entity_poly.type
_entity_poly.pdbx_seq_one_letter_code
_entity_poly.pdbx_strand_id
1 'polypeptide(L)'
;MDFLTDWLTNWLKELLIGGIMGNLEGLFDTVNTQVGEIAAQVGTTPAAWHAGVFSLIRQLSETVILPIAGMVLTFVATYELIQMLLEKNNMHEVDVANLYKWMFKTACAI
;
A
#
# COMPACT_ATOMS: atom_id res chain seq x y z
N MET A 1 -56.94 23.64 35.51
CA MET A 1 -56.65 23.33 34.09
C MET A 1 -55.19 23.64 33.80
N ASP A 2 -54.66 24.81 34.17
CA ASP A 2 -53.22 25.13 34.04
C ASP A 2 -52.30 24.14 34.74
N PHE A 3 -52.53 23.85 36.02
CA PHE A 3 -51.64 22.99 36.80
C PHE A 3 -51.39 21.60 36.18
N LEU A 4 -52.43 20.96 35.63
CA LEU A 4 -52.31 19.63 35.01
C LEU A 4 -51.62 19.71 33.64
N THR A 5 -51.91 20.75 32.87
CA THR A 5 -51.28 20.97 31.55
C THR A 5 -49.79 21.32 31.70
N ASP A 6 -49.43 22.14 32.68
CA ASP A 6 -48.05 22.49 32.99
C ASP A 6 -47.27 21.30 33.53
N TRP A 7 -47.88 20.55 34.45
CA TRP A 7 -47.28 19.32 34.99
C TRP A 7 -47.01 18.30 33.87
N LEU A 8 -48.00 18.04 33.01
CA LEU A 8 -47.86 17.11 31.88
C LEU A 8 -46.82 17.59 30.87
N THR A 9 -46.77 18.90 30.59
CA THR A 9 -45.81 19.49 29.65
C THR A 9 -44.38 19.39 30.16
N ASN A 10 -44.15 19.63 31.45
CA ASN A 10 -42.82 19.49 32.05
C ASN A 10 -42.37 18.03 32.08
N TRP A 11 -43.26 17.10 32.43
CA TRP A 11 -42.97 15.67 32.38
C TRP A 11 -42.58 15.19 30.98
N LEU A 12 -43.33 15.60 29.94
CA LEU A 12 -43.02 15.26 28.54
C LEU A 12 -41.70 15.86 28.07
N LYS A 13 -41.38 17.09 28.47
CA LYS A 13 -40.09 17.73 28.16
C LYS A 13 -38.94 16.98 28.80
N GLU A 14 -39.03 16.62 30.07
CA GLU A 14 -37.99 15.86 30.77
C GLU A 14 -37.77 14.48 30.13
N LEU A 15 -38.84 13.80 29.73
CA LEU A 15 -38.76 12.51 29.04
C LEU A 15 -38.06 12.64 27.68
N LEU A 16 -38.44 13.64 26.87
CA LEU A 16 -37.83 13.87 25.56
C LEU A 16 -36.37 14.31 25.68
N ILE A 17 -36.06 15.20 26.63
CA ILE A 17 -34.69 15.66 26.89
C ILE A 17 -33.83 14.51 27.38
N GLY A 18 -34.33 13.69 28.32
CA GLY A 18 -33.64 12.50 28.80
C GLY A 18 -33.43 11.46 27.71
N GLY A 19 -34.42 11.23 26.85
CA GLY A 19 -34.30 10.31 25.72
C GLY A 19 -33.30 10.78 24.65
N ILE A 20 -33.29 12.07 24.34
CA ILE A 20 -32.34 12.66 23.37
C ILE A 20 -30.92 12.64 23.93
N MET A 21 -30.72 13.07 25.18
CA MET A 21 -29.39 13.04 25.81
C MET A 21 -28.87 11.62 25.96
N GLY A 22 -29.71 10.66 26.38
CA GLY A 22 -29.32 9.25 26.46
C GLY A 22 -28.94 8.65 25.11
N ASN A 23 -29.60 9.06 24.02
CA ASN A 23 -29.21 8.64 22.67
C ASN A 23 -27.86 9.26 22.24
N LEU A 24 -27.68 10.56 22.49
CA LEU A 24 -26.42 11.27 22.20
C LEU A 24 -25.25 10.67 22.98
N GLU A 25 -25.41 10.40 24.27
CA GLU A 25 -24.42 9.72 25.11
C GLU A 25 -24.10 8.32 24.56
N GLY A 26 -25.14 7.53 24.22
CA GLY A 26 -24.95 6.22 23.60
C GLY A 26 -24.23 6.25 22.24
N LEU A 27 -24.45 7.30 21.44
CA LEU A 27 -23.70 7.52 20.20
C LEU A 27 -22.23 7.86 20.48
N PHE A 28 -21.95 8.71 21.46
CA PHE A 28 -20.58 9.02 21.86
C PHE A 28 -19.83 7.80 22.38
N ASP A 29 -20.47 6.96 23.20
CA ASP A 29 -19.88 5.71 23.69
C ASP A 29 -19.60 4.71 22.55
N THR A 30 -20.54 4.60 21.61
CA THR A 30 -20.38 3.74 20.43
C THR A 30 -19.22 4.22 19.56
N VAL A 31 -19.14 5.53 19.27
CA VAL A 31 -18.03 6.13 18.51
C VAL A 31 -16.72 5.93 19.23
N ASN A 32 -16.66 6.13 20.54
CA ASN A 32 -15.43 5.96 21.32
C ASN A 32 -14.93 4.50 21.31
N THR A 33 -15.85 3.53 21.39
CA THR A 33 -15.54 2.10 21.27
C THR A 33 -14.96 1.78 19.89
N GLN A 34 -15.62 2.24 18.83
CA GLN A 34 -15.18 2.02 17.44
C GLN A 34 -13.83 2.69 17.17
N VAL A 35 -13.60 3.90 17.66
CA VAL A 35 -12.30 4.59 17.52
C VAL A 35 -11.20 3.86 18.31
N GLY A 36 -11.51 3.31 19.48
CA GLY A 36 -10.58 2.47 20.25
C GLY A 36 -10.20 1.19 19.51
N GLU A 37 -11.17 0.52 18.88
CA GLU A 37 -10.92 -0.65 18.03
C GLU A 37 -10.09 -0.30 16.79
N ILE A 38 -10.40 0.80 16.10
CA ILE A 38 -9.64 1.27 14.94
C ILE A 38 -8.21 1.63 15.34
N ALA A 39 -8.00 2.28 16.49
CA ALA A 39 -6.66 2.59 16.99
C ALA A 39 -5.84 1.32 17.26
N ALA A 40 -6.46 0.27 17.79
CA ALA A 40 -5.82 -1.02 17.95
C ALA A 40 -5.49 -1.67 16.60
N GLN A 41 -6.38 -1.57 15.62
CA GLN A 41 -6.20 -2.12 14.27
C GLN A 41 -5.09 -1.40 13.48
N VAL A 42 -5.00 -0.06 13.57
CA VAL A 42 -3.95 0.75 12.90
C VAL A 42 -2.57 0.52 13.52
N GLY A 43 -2.50 0.05 14.78
CA GLY A 43 -1.26 -0.39 15.41
C GLY A 43 -0.75 -1.77 14.97
N THR A 44 -1.56 -2.55 14.23
CA THR A 44 -1.15 -3.87 13.74
C THR A 44 -0.31 -3.76 12.47
N THR A 45 0.57 -4.73 12.21
CA THR A 45 1.38 -4.75 10.98
C THR A 45 0.47 -4.75 9.74
N PRO A 46 0.86 -4.13 8.61
CA PRO A 46 0.02 -4.03 7.41
C PRO A 46 -0.54 -5.36 6.88
N ALA A 47 0.16 -6.48 7.12
CA ALA A 47 -0.30 -7.83 6.79
C ALA A 47 -1.51 -8.30 7.61
N ALA A 48 -1.66 -7.80 8.84
CA ALA A 48 -2.75 -8.11 9.76
C ALA A 48 -3.94 -7.14 9.61
N TRP A 49 -3.70 -5.88 9.22
CA TRP A 49 -4.74 -4.87 9.02
C TRP A 49 -5.53 -5.06 7.72
N HIS A 50 -4.85 -5.25 6.59
CA HIS A 50 -5.47 -5.56 5.31
C HIS A 50 -4.48 -6.32 4.40
N ALA A 51 -4.59 -7.66 4.39
CA ALA A 51 -3.77 -8.54 3.55
C ALA A 51 -3.77 -8.12 2.05
N GLY A 52 -4.84 -7.48 1.58
CA GLY A 52 -4.96 -6.97 0.22
C GLY A 52 -3.95 -5.87 -0.14
N VAL A 53 -3.55 -5.00 0.79
CA VAL A 53 -2.61 -3.90 0.50
C VAL A 53 -1.18 -4.40 0.38
N PHE A 54 -0.74 -5.27 1.29
CA PHE A 54 0.57 -5.91 1.17
C PHE A 54 0.64 -6.79 -0.09
N SER A 55 -0.43 -7.55 -0.37
CA SER A 55 -0.54 -8.31 -1.61
C SER A 55 -0.48 -7.41 -2.85
N LEU A 56 -1.14 -6.25 -2.83
CA LEU A 56 -1.11 -5.29 -3.94
C LEU A 56 0.31 -4.75 -4.17
N ILE A 57 1.00 -4.30 -3.12
CA ILE A 57 2.37 -3.77 -3.23
C ILE A 57 3.34 -4.85 -3.72
N ARG A 58 3.23 -6.06 -3.17
CA ARG A 58 4.03 -7.21 -3.60
C ARG A 58 3.75 -7.58 -5.04
N GLN A 59 2.48 -7.66 -5.43
CA GLN A 59 2.07 -7.94 -6.80
C GLN A 59 2.60 -6.87 -7.76
N LEU A 60 2.52 -5.58 -7.42
CA LEU A 60 3.10 -4.52 -8.26
C LEU A 60 4.61 -4.66 -8.38
N SER A 61 5.31 -5.02 -7.30
CA SER A 61 6.76 -5.25 -7.34
C SER A 61 7.14 -6.44 -8.23
N GLU A 62 6.43 -7.56 -8.11
CA GLU A 62 6.72 -8.79 -8.85
C GLU A 62 6.28 -8.73 -10.32
N THR A 63 5.17 -8.03 -10.63
CA THR A 63 4.60 -8.02 -11.98
C THR A 63 4.99 -6.81 -12.83
N VAL A 64 5.41 -5.70 -12.22
CA VAL A 64 5.75 -4.47 -12.94
C VAL A 64 7.23 -4.12 -12.79
N ILE A 65 7.73 -4.03 -11.56
CA ILE A 65 9.10 -3.54 -11.31
C ILE A 65 10.15 -4.53 -11.84
N LEU A 66 10.01 -5.81 -11.49
CA LEU A 66 10.94 -6.87 -11.92
C LEU A 66 11.02 -7.00 -13.45
N PRO A 67 9.88 -7.12 -14.19
CA PRO A 67 9.93 -7.21 -15.65
C PRO A 67 10.50 -5.96 -16.33
N ILE A 68 10.20 -4.75 -15.84
CA ILE A 68 10.76 -3.51 -16.39
C ILE A 68 12.27 -3.46 -16.19
N ALA A 69 12.76 -3.82 -15.00
CA ALA A 69 14.20 -3.92 -14.74
C ALA A 69 14.87 -4.93 -15.69
N GLY A 70 14.28 -6.10 -15.90
CA GLY A 70 14.77 -7.11 -16.84
C GLY A 70 14.84 -6.60 -18.29
N MET A 71 13.83 -5.86 -18.76
CA MET A 71 13.84 -5.25 -20.09
C MET A 71 14.97 -4.23 -20.25
N VAL A 72 15.15 -3.34 -19.26
CA VAL A 72 16.22 -2.33 -19.28
C VAL A 72 17.60 -2.97 -19.27
N LEU A 73 17.82 -3.98 -18.42
CA LEU A 73 19.08 -4.71 -18.36
C LEU A 73 19.39 -5.46 -19.66
N THR A 74 18.38 -6.08 -20.28
CA THR A 74 18.53 -6.74 -21.59
C THR A 74 18.93 -5.75 -22.68
N PHE A 75 18.35 -4.55 -22.66
CA PHE A 75 18.69 -3.48 -23.58
C PHE A 75 20.14 -3.01 -23.40
N VAL A 76 20.57 -2.75 -22.16
CA VAL A 76 21.95 -2.36 -21.84
C VAL A 76 22.94 -3.44 -22.25
N ALA A 77 22.66 -4.72 -21.97
CA ALA A 77 23.52 -5.83 -22.35
C ALA A 77 23.64 -6.00 -23.88
N THR A 78 22.54 -5.80 -24.61
CA THR A 78 22.55 -5.83 -26.09
C THR A 78 23.37 -4.67 -26.67
N TYR A 79 23.24 -3.48 -26.08
CA TYR A 79 24.05 -2.33 -26.47
C TYR A 79 25.55 -2.55 -26.24
N GLU A 80 25.93 -3.07 -25.06
CA GLU A 80 27.31 -3.42 -24.74
C GLU A 80 27.88 -4.47 -25.72
N LEU A 81 27.08 -5.46 -26.13
CA LEU A 81 27.48 -6.45 -27.12
C LEU A 81 27.72 -5.83 -28.50
N ILE A 82 26.82 -4.96 -28.96
CA ILE A 82 26.96 -4.25 -30.23
C ILE A 82 28.21 -3.37 -30.20
N GLN A 83 28.46 -2.64 -29.11
CA GLN A 83 29.67 -1.82 -28.97
C GLN A 83 30.94 -2.65 -29.07
N MET A 84 31.01 -3.79 -28.36
CA MET A 84 32.16 -4.69 -28.47
C MET A 84 32.36 -5.23 -29.90
N LEU A 85 31.28 -5.49 -30.63
CA LEU A 85 31.37 -5.91 -32.04
C LEU A 85 31.81 -4.77 -32.97
N LEU A 86 31.32 -3.54 -32.76
CA LEU A 86 31.68 -2.37 -33.57
C LEU A 86 33.12 -1.92 -33.34
N GLU A 87 33.58 -1.90 -32.08
CA GLU A 87 34.96 -1.55 -31.72
C GLU A 87 35.97 -2.57 -32.29
N LYS A 88 35.59 -3.85 -32.35
CA LYS A 88 36.46 -4.92 -32.85
C LYS A 88 36.30 -5.24 -34.34
N ASN A 89 35.36 -4.60 -35.04
CA ASN A 89 35.35 -4.57 -36.51
C ASN A 89 36.54 -3.77 -37.09
N ASN A 90 37.43 -3.24 -36.23
CA ASN A 90 38.67 -2.55 -36.59
C ASN A 90 39.95 -3.42 -36.46
N MET A 91 39.86 -4.74 -36.62
CA MET A 91 41.00 -5.68 -36.76
C MET A 91 42.03 -5.70 -35.61
N HIS A 92 41.62 -5.55 -34.35
CA HIS A 92 42.48 -5.87 -33.20
C HIS A 92 41.75 -6.80 -32.23
N GLU A 93 42.21 -8.06 -32.22
CA GLU A 93 41.94 -9.18 -31.31
C GLU A 93 40.60 -9.16 -30.58
N VAL A 94 39.69 -10.09 -30.89
CA VAL A 94 38.54 -10.40 -30.04
C VAL A 94 39.03 -10.88 -28.68
N ASP A 95 39.09 -9.94 -27.75
CA ASP A 95 39.57 -10.16 -26.39
C ASP A 95 38.54 -11.01 -25.65
N VAL A 96 38.80 -12.32 -25.63
CA VAL A 96 37.94 -13.36 -25.06
C VAL A 96 37.61 -13.06 -23.59
N ALA A 97 38.46 -12.30 -22.89
CA ALA A 97 38.22 -11.83 -21.54
C ALA A 97 37.02 -10.85 -21.45
N ASN A 98 36.81 -9.99 -22.45
CA ASN A 98 35.67 -9.07 -22.47
C ASN A 98 34.37 -9.78 -22.81
N LEU A 99 34.42 -10.79 -23.69
CA LEU A 99 33.27 -11.66 -23.95
C LEU A 99 32.88 -12.46 -22.71
N TYR A 100 33.85 -13.00 -21.96
CA TYR A 100 33.60 -13.69 -20.68
C TYR A 100 33.00 -12.76 -19.62
N LYS A 101 33.51 -11.53 -19.49
CA LYS A 101 32.93 -10.52 -18.57
C LYS A 101 31.50 -10.17 -18.96
N TRP A 102 31.21 -10.05 -20.25
CA TRP A 102 29.86 -9.79 -20.74
C TRP A 102 28.92 -10.96 -20.45
N MET A 103 29.33 -12.20 -20.75
CA MET A 103 28.57 -13.42 -20.41
C MET A 103 28.27 -13.49 -18.91
N PHE A 104 29.23 -13.11 -18.05
CA PHE A 104 29.02 -13.06 -16.60
C PHE A 104 28.03 -11.96 -16.18
N LYS A 105 28.13 -10.76 -16.75
CA LYS A 105 27.17 -9.67 -16.50
C LYS A 105 25.74 -10.04 -16.90
N THR A 106 25.58 -10.71 -18.05
CA THR A 106 24.27 -11.19 -18.53
C THR A 106 23.73 -12.32 -17.65
N ALA A 107 24.58 -13.23 -17.18
CA ALA A 107 24.18 -14.31 -16.28
C ALA A 107 23.74 -13.81 -14.89
N CYS A 108 24.38 -12.77 -14.35
CA CYS A 108 23.96 -12.15 -13.08
C CYS A 108 22.72 -11.25 -13.19
N ALA A 109 22.29 -10.92 -14.41
CA ALA A 109 21.10 -10.10 -14.66
C ALA A 109 19.80 -10.93 -14.78
N ILE A 110 19.92 -12.26 -14.87
CA ILE A 110 18.85 -13.27 -14.93
C ILE A 110 18.69 -13.87 -13.53
#